data_AF-A0A2T2U5Y9-F1
#
_entry.id   AF-A0A2T2U5Y9-F1
#
_cell.length_a   1.000
_cell.length_b   1.000
_cell.length_c   1.000
_cell.angle_alpha   90.00
_cell.angle_beta   90.00
_cell.angle_gamma   90.00
#
_symmetry.space_group_name_H-M   'P 1'
#
loop_
_entity.id
_entity.type
_entity.pdbx_description
1 polymer ?
#
loop_
_entity_poly.entity_id
_entity_poly.type
_entity_poly.pdbx_seq_one_letter_code
_entity_poly.pdbx_strand_id
1 'polypeptide(L)'
;MLAFDATGDERVDIAYCNLTSNAGAWEKDPQARLLVQGEEGHFTDETGPRMPGNNFSTYACTNLDADDDGDQDFILSAIEIPGFNSLPVRAYANDGSGNFTDVTEEVLPDKAAGRSWGTAVGDLNGDGQEDLFIGGFGTQARLLLGRASK
;
A
#
# COMPACT_ATOMS: atom_id res chain seq x y z
N MET A 1 -1.70 -6.92 6.74
CA MET A 1 -3.10 -6.58 7.09
C MET A 1 -3.05 -5.30 7.88
N LEU A 2 -3.96 -4.40 7.58
CA LEU A 2 -4.10 -3.06 8.10
C LEU A 2 -5.54 -2.91 8.58
N ALA A 3 -5.73 -2.21 9.68
CA ALA A 3 -7.04 -1.98 10.28
C ALA A 3 -7.11 -0.51 10.68
N PHE A 4 -8.01 0.24 10.05
CA PHE A 4 -8.14 1.69 10.17
C PHE A 4 -9.51 2.13 9.60
N ASP A 5 -9.93 3.36 9.88
CA ASP A 5 -11.14 3.93 9.29
C ASP A 5 -10.80 4.48 7.90
N ALA A 6 -11.08 3.70 6.85
CA ALA A 6 -10.77 4.10 5.49
C ALA A 6 -11.83 5.05 4.93
N THR A 7 -13.07 4.89 5.39
CA THR A 7 -14.25 5.57 4.83
C THR A 7 -14.67 6.84 5.58
N GLY A 8 -14.01 7.14 6.70
CA GLY A 8 -14.31 8.30 7.54
C GLY A 8 -15.61 8.16 8.32
N ASP A 9 -16.09 6.93 8.53
CA ASP A 9 -17.38 6.64 9.14
C ASP A 9 -17.29 6.11 10.59
N GLU A 10 -16.12 6.29 11.20
CA GLU A 10 -15.74 5.89 12.55
C GLU A 10 -15.75 4.37 12.80
N ARG A 11 -15.87 3.54 11.74
CA ARG A 11 -15.75 2.09 11.83
C ARG A 11 -14.41 1.62 11.26
N VAL A 12 -13.94 0.48 11.77
CA VAL A 12 -12.63 -0.05 11.39
C VAL A 12 -12.79 -0.97 10.19
N ASP A 13 -12.26 -0.52 9.07
CA ASP A 13 -12.13 -1.28 7.83
C ASP A 13 -10.88 -2.16 7.85
N ILE A 14 -10.80 -3.11 6.93
CA ILE A 14 -9.65 -4.01 6.80
C ILE A 14 -9.09 -3.89 5.40
N ALA A 15 -7.79 -3.60 5.30
CA ALA A 15 -7.05 -3.78 4.07
C ALA A 15 -5.96 -4.84 4.21
N TYR A 16 -5.72 -5.60 3.15
CA TYR A 16 -4.63 -6.56 3.15
C TYR A 16 -3.99 -6.77 1.79
N CYS A 17 -2.67 -6.94 1.86
CA CYS A 17 -1.86 -7.46 0.80
C CYS A 17 -2.31 -8.86 0.41
N ASN A 18 -2.39 -9.09 -0.87
CA ASN A 18 -2.84 -10.34 -1.45
C ASN A 18 -1.72 -10.95 -2.29
N LEU A 19 -1.01 -11.89 -1.66
CA LEU A 19 0.15 -12.54 -2.23
C LEU A 19 -0.29 -13.66 -3.17
N THR A 20 0.31 -13.72 -4.36
CA THR A 20 0.21 -14.85 -5.28
C THR A 20 1.58 -15.51 -5.49
N SER A 21 1.56 -16.79 -5.91
CA SER A 21 2.68 -17.74 -5.86
C SER A 21 4.00 -17.22 -6.45
N ASN A 22 5.12 -17.65 -5.83
CA ASN A 22 6.50 -17.21 -6.04
C ASN A 22 7.14 -17.49 -7.42
N ALA A 23 6.38 -17.88 -8.46
CA ALA A 23 6.86 -18.07 -9.86
C ALA A 23 5.83 -18.79 -10.77
N GLY A 24 4.71 -19.26 -10.23
CA GLY A 24 3.72 -20.07 -10.96
C GLY A 24 2.78 -19.25 -11.85
N ALA A 25 1.89 -19.94 -12.58
CA ALA A 25 0.83 -19.30 -13.37
C ALA A 25 -0.13 -18.50 -12.48
N TRP A 26 -0.89 -17.60 -13.10
CA TRP A 26 -2.00 -16.87 -12.49
C TRP A 26 -3.13 -17.81 -12.07
N GLU A 27 -2.98 -18.42 -10.90
CA GLU A 27 -4.00 -19.31 -10.32
C GLU A 27 -4.99 -18.55 -9.43
N LYS A 28 -4.65 -17.33 -9.00
CA LYS A 28 -5.42 -16.49 -8.08
C LYS A 28 -5.26 -15.02 -8.42
N ASP A 29 -6.27 -14.24 -8.07
CA ASP A 29 -6.27 -12.78 -8.17
C ASP A 29 -5.29 -12.17 -7.14
N PRO A 30 -4.29 -11.36 -7.56
CA PRO A 30 -3.29 -10.75 -6.67
C PRO A 30 -3.71 -9.40 -6.09
N GLN A 31 -4.86 -8.88 -6.50
CA GLN A 31 -5.26 -7.54 -6.16
C GLN A 31 -5.32 -7.39 -4.64
N ALA A 32 -4.67 -6.36 -4.10
CA ALA A 32 -4.78 -6.01 -2.69
C ALA A 32 -6.24 -5.71 -2.36
N ARG A 33 -6.69 -6.09 -1.17
CA ARG A 33 -8.11 -6.11 -0.82
C ARG A 33 -8.45 -5.02 0.18
N LEU A 34 -9.64 -4.44 0.02
CA LEU A 34 -10.29 -3.56 0.96
C LEU A 34 -11.66 -4.14 1.33
N LEU A 35 -11.84 -4.45 2.61
CA LEU A 35 -13.08 -4.90 3.19
C LEU A 35 -13.63 -3.77 4.08
N VAL A 36 -14.79 -3.24 3.69
CA VAL A 36 -15.43 -2.13 4.41
C VAL A 36 -16.39 -2.69 5.45
N GLN A 37 -16.32 -2.15 6.68
CA GLN A 37 -17.17 -2.54 7.78
C GLN A 37 -18.53 -1.80 7.70
N GLY A 38 -19.59 -2.56 7.48
CA GLY A 38 -20.97 -2.09 7.61
C GLY A 38 -21.49 -2.16 9.05
N GLU A 39 -22.81 -2.07 9.19
CA GLU A 39 -23.49 -2.22 10.47
C GLU A 39 -23.30 -3.64 11.06
N GLU A 40 -23.47 -3.74 12.38
CA GLU A 40 -23.38 -5.01 13.13
C GLU A 40 -22.05 -5.78 12.97
N GLY A 41 -21.01 -5.12 12.44
CA GLY A 41 -19.67 -5.69 12.24
C GLY A 41 -19.52 -6.56 10.99
N HIS A 42 -20.46 -6.49 10.05
CA HIS A 42 -20.36 -7.20 8.77
C HIS A 42 -19.37 -6.52 7.82
N PHE A 43 -18.57 -7.30 7.10
CA PHE A 43 -17.60 -6.79 6.12
C PHE A 43 -18.06 -7.09 4.69
N THR A 44 -17.93 -6.09 3.81
CA THR A 44 -18.17 -6.21 2.36
C THR A 44 -16.85 -6.00 1.62
N ASP A 45 -16.54 -6.86 0.64
CA ASP A 45 -15.41 -6.63 -0.26
C ASP A 45 -15.78 -5.52 -1.24
N GLU A 46 -15.21 -4.33 -1.02
CA GLU A 46 -15.42 -3.14 -1.85
C GLU A 46 -14.17 -2.78 -2.66
N THR A 47 -13.25 -3.75 -2.84
CA THR A 47 -11.98 -3.54 -3.55
C THR A 47 -12.19 -2.98 -4.95
N GLY A 48 -13.07 -3.59 -5.75
CA GLY A 48 -13.28 -3.22 -7.15
C GLY A 48 -13.72 -1.77 -7.40
N PRO A 49 -14.73 -1.24 -6.68
CA PRO A 49 -15.16 0.15 -6.85
C PRO A 49 -14.22 1.19 -6.21
N ARG A 50 -13.40 0.80 -5.23
CA ARG A 50 -12.64 1.74 -4.39
C ARG A 50 -11.16 1.79 -4.63
N MET A 51 -10.56 0.72 -5.18
CA MET A 51 -9.11 0.64 -5.34
C MET A 51 -8.70 0.60 -6.81
N PRO A 52 -7.53 1.17 -7.16
CA PRO A 52 -6.92 0.92 -8.45
C PRO A 52 -6.73 -0.59 -8.66
N GLY A 53 -7.10 -1.05 -9.85
CA GLY A 53 -6.86 -2.42 -10.28
C GLY A 53 -5.36 -2.67 -10.50
N ASN A 54 -4.86 -3.82 -10.04
CA ASN A 54 -3.46 -4.19 -10.09
C ASN A 54 -3.27 -5.68 -10.47
N ASN A 55 -2.18 -5.97 -11.17
CA ASN A 55 -1.83 -7.30 -11.65
C ASN A 55 -0.44 -7.75 -11.14
N PHE A 56 -0.06 -7.29 -9.95
CA PHE A 56 1.19 -7.64 -9.29
C PHE A 56 0.90 -8.19 -7.90
N SER A 57 1.75 -9.09 -7.42
CA SER A 57 1.62 -9.62 -6.07
C SER A 57 2.08 -8.59 -5.04
N THR A 58 1.34 -8.48 -3.94
CA THR A 58 1.65 -7.59 -2.82
C THR A 58 2.07 -8.44 -1.60
N TYR A 59 3.29 -8.24 -1.09
CA TYR A 59 3.87 -9.02 0.02
C TYR A 59 3.84 -8.28 1.35
N ALA A 60 3.96 -6.95 1.29
CA ALA A 60 3.92 -6.00 2.39
C ALA A 60 3.10 -4.77 2.01
N CYS A 61 2.43 -4.23 3.01
CA CYS A 61 1.58 -3.06 2.94
C CYS A 61 1.66 -2.33 4.27
N THR A 62 1.60 -1.00 4.21
CA THR A 62 1.59 -0.11 5.38
C THR A 62 0.73 1.11 5.09
N ASN A 63 0.26 1.75 6.15
CA ASN A 63 -0.39 3.05 6.09
C ASN A 63 0.66 4.14 6.28
N LEU A 64 0.48 5.25 5.59
CA LEU A 64 1.31 6.47 5.60
C LEU A 64 0.43 7.57 5.00
N ASP A 65 0.43 8.78 5.52
CA ASP A 65 -0.10 9.95 4.79
C ASP A 65 0.97 10.37 3.76
N ALA A 66 0.80 9.92 2.52
CA ALA A 66 1.86 9.97 1.50
C ALA A 66 1.82 11.25 0.67
N ASP A 67 0.65 11.90 0.56
CA ASP A 67 0.48 13.17 -0.12
C ASP A 67 0.23 14.38 0.81
N ASP A 68 0.28 14.17 2.14
CA ASP A 68 0.19 15.18 3.19
C ASP A 68 -1.21 15.84 3.23
N ASP A 69 -2.26 15.06 2.95
CA ASP A 69 -3.65 15.51 2.93
C ASP A 69 -4.43 15.21 4.23
N GLY A 70 -3.82 14.44 5.14
CA GLY A 70 -4.35 14.08 6.45
C GLY A 70 -5.12 12.76 6.49
N ASP A 71 -5.32 12.10 5.35
CA ASP A 71 -5.95 10.79 5.25
C ASP A 71 -4.90 9.66 5.24
N GLN A 72 -5.30 8.47 5.69
CA GLN A 72 -4.38 7.31 5.68
C GLN A 72 -4.34 6.67 4.29
N ASP A 73 -3.19 6.74 3.65
CA ASP A 73 -2.96 6.13 2.34
C ASP A 73 -2.40 4.72 2.44
N PHE A 74 -2.34 4.04 1.29
CA PHE A 74 -1.74 2.72 1.18
C PHE A 74 -0.45 2.71 0.40
N ILE A 75 0.60 2.25 1.07
CA ILE A 75 1.82 1.83 0.39
C ILE A 75 1.79 0.32 0.18
N LEU A 76 1.93 -0.11 -1.08
CA LEU A 76 1.94 -1.51 -1.46
C LEU A 76 3.31 -1.89 -2.05
N SER A 77 3.91 -2.96 -1.55
CA SER A 77 4.95 -3.66 -2.31
C SER A 77 4.37 -4.21 -3.61
N ALA A 78 5.12 -4.17 -4.70
CA ALA A 78 4.71 -4.74 -5.97
C ALA A 78 5.79 -5.67 -6.52
N ILE A 79 5.38 -6.90 -6.86
CA ILE A 79 6.23 -7.88 -7.53
C ILE A 79 5.47 -8.43 -8.72
N GLU A 80 6.06 -8.33 -9.90
CA GLU A 80 5.48 -8.90 -11.11
C GLU A 80 5.56 -10.42 -11.06
N ILE A 81 4.42 -11.08 -11.33
CA ILE A 81 4.25 -12.53 -11.39
C ILE A 81 3.52 -12.87 -12.71
N PRO A 82 3.86 -13.97 -13.40
CA PRO A 82 5.01 -14.84 -13.17
C PRO A 82 6.33 -14.11 -13.48
N GLY A 83 7.45 -14.67 -13.00
CA GLY A 83 8.80 -14.13 -13.25
C GLY A 83 9.46 -13.53 -12.02
N PHE A 84 8.70 -13.14 -11.00
CA PHE A 84 9.21 -12.63 -9.73
C PHE A 84 10.13 -11.41 -9.94
N ASN A 85 9.74 -10.53 -10.88
CA ASN A 85 10.49 -9.34 -11.21
C ASN A 85 10.14 -8.20 -10.25
N SER A 86 11.17 -7.39 -9.95
CA SER A 86 11.02 -6.22 -9.10
C SER A 86 10.17 -5.16 -9.79
N LEU A 87 9.19 -4.61 -9.08
CA LEU A 87 8.53 -3.36 -9.46
C LEU A 87 8.82 -2.29 -8.40
N PRO A 88 8.65 -0.99 -8.72
CA PRO A 88 8.49 0.05 -7.70
C PRO A 88 7.37 -0.33 -6.75
N VAL A 89 7.45 0.07 -5.48
CA VAL A 89 6.26 0.09 -4.60
C VAL A 89 5.18 0.99 -5.21
N ARG A 90 3.93 0.87 -4.76
CA ARG A 90 2.83 1.76 -5.12
C ARG A 90 2.39 2.60 -3.93
N ALA A 91 1.94 3.82 -4.18
CA ALA A 91 1.24 4.67 -3.23
C ALA A 91 -0.17 4.93 -3.75
N TYR A 92 -1.18 4.51 -3.00
CA TYR A 92 -2.58 4.74 -3.31
C TYR A 92 -3.14 5.71 -2.28
N ALA A 93 -3.41 6.95 -2.70
CA ALA A 93 -3.94 8.01 -1.85
C ALA A 93 -5.44 7.84 -1.62
N ASN A 94 -5.89 8.00 -0.37
CA ASN A 94 -7.30 7.90 0.03
C ASN A 94 -7.96 9.29 0.05
N ASP A 95 -9.15 9.44 -0.51
CA ASP A 95 -9.90 10.71 -0.45
C ASP A 95 -10.67 10.95 0.86
N GLY A 96 -10.27 10.26 1.94
CA GLY A 96 -10.96 10.24 3.24
C GLY A 96 -12.33 9.53 3.25
N SER A 97 -12.85 9.15 2.08
CA SER A 97 -14.13 8.42 1.92
C SER A 97 -13.93 6.99 1.47
N GLY A 98 -12.67 6.52 1.48
CA GLY A 98 -12.27 5.17 1.12
C GLY A 98 -12.17 4.97 -0.39
N ASN A 99 -12.03 6.02 -1.19
CA ASN A 99 -11.74 5.88 -2.62
C ASN A 99 -10.27 6.21 -2.87
N PHE A 100 -9.58 5.24 -3.46
CA PHE A 100 -8.13 5.29 -3.62
C PHE A 100 -7.73 5.65 -5.05
N THR A 101 -6.73 6.50 -5.18
CA THR A 101 -6.10 6.88 -6.46
C THR A 101 -4.61 6.51 -6.45
N ASP A 102 -4.09 5.99 -7.56
CA ASP A 102 -2.65 5.74 -7.68
C ASP A 102 -1.90 7.07 -7.85
N VAL A 103 -1.11 7.44 -6.83
CA VAL A 103 -0.27 8.66 -6.78
C VAL A 103 1.22 8.31 -6.75
N THR A 104 1.57 7.10 -7.20
CA THR A 104 2.94 6.57 -7.08
C THR A 104 3.98 7.49 -7.71
N GLU A 105 3.70 8.06 -8.89
CA GLU A 105 4.67 8.88 -9.62
C GLU A 105 4.83 10.28 -9.01
N GLU A 106 3.81 10.73 -8.27
CA GLU A 106 3.75 12.03 -7.62
C GLU A 106 4.53 12.04 -6.31
N VAL A 107 4.40 10.98 -5.50
CA VAL A 107 4.90 10.97 -4.11
C VAL A 107 6.13 10.08 -3.90
N LEU A 108 6.38 9.10 -4.78
CA LEU A 108 7.52 8.19 -4.63
C LEU A 108 8.59 8.39 -5.72
N PRO A 109 9.88 8.29 -5.36
CA PRO A 109 10.95 8.33 -6.37
C PRO A 109 10.99 7.03 -7.17
N ASP A 110 11.32 7.10 -8.47
CA ASP A 110 11.48 5.95 -9.37
C ASP A 110 12.34 4.80 -8.81
N LYS A 111 13.28 5.14 -7.91
CA LYS A 111 14.22 4.20 -7.28
C LYS A 111 13.63 3.43 -6.09
N ALA A 112 12.36 3.65 -5.75
CA ALA A 112 11.62 2.90 -4.73
C ALA A 112 11.24 1.49 -5.22
N ALA A 113 12.14 0.84 -5.95
CA ALA A 113 11.97 -0.49 -6.53
C ALA A 113 12.81 -1.53 -5.79
N GLY A 114 12.22 -2.71 -5.62
CA GLY A 114 12.86 -3.88 -5.04
C GLY A 114 11.88 -5.03 -4.94
N ARG A 115 12.38 -6.23 -4.62
CA ARG A 115 11.51 -7.32 -4.17
C ARG A 115 11.18 -7.09 -2.70
N SER A 116 10.27 -6.16 -2.44
CA SER A 116 9.92 -5.77 -1.08
C SER A 116 9.04 -6.83 -0.42
N TRP A 117 9.53 -7.37 0.69
CA TRP A 117 8.81 -8.31 1.57
C TRP A 117 8.38 -7.67 2.89
N GLY A 118 8.73 -6.40 3.09
CA GLY A 118 8.45 -5.69 4.34
C GLY A 118 8.58 -4.21 4.11
N THR A 119 7.62 -3.47 4.68
CA THR A 119 7.64 -2.02 4.77
C THR A 119 7.43 -1.63 6.23
N ALA A 120 7.95 -0.48 6.63
CA ALA A 120 7.73 0.11 7.94
C ALA A 120 7.73 1.63 7.83
N VAL A 121 6.92 2.28 8.66
CA VAL A 121 6.73 3.73 8.66
C VAL A 121 7.04 4.30 10.04
N GLY A 122 7.59 5.51 10.06
CA GLY A 122 7.74 6.33 11.26
C GLY A 122 8.67 7.51 11.02
N ASP A 123 8.62 8.52 11.88
CA ASP A 123 9.59 9.62 11.86
C ASP A 123 10.96 9.14 12.36
N LEU A 124 11.85 8.80 11.44
CA LEU A 124 13.16 8.19 11.74
C LEU A 124 14.27 9.23 11.81
N ASN A 125 14.02 10.43 11.27
CA ASN A 125 14.98 11.51 11.21
C ASN A 125 14.71 12.62 12.25
N GLY A 126 13.52 12.64 12.86
CA GLY A 126 13.08 13.56 13.90
C GLY A 126 12.53 14.89 13.40
N ASP A 127 12.09 14.97 12.14
CA ASP A 127 11.55 16.19 11.53
C ASP A 127 10.02 16.32 11.63
N GLY A 128 9.35 15.32 12.21
CA GLY A 128 7.91 15.30 12.38
C GLY A 128 7.14 14.77 11.18
N GLN A 129 7.79 14.44 10.06
CA GLN A 129 7.17 13.76 8.93
C GLN A 129 7.42 12.26 8.99
N GLU A 130 6.46 11.48 8.48
CA GLU A 130 6.61 10.03 8.42
C GLU A 130 7.61 9.62 7.31
N ASP A 131 8.60 8.80 7.68
CA ASP A 131 9.55 8.20 6.74
C ASP A 131 9.12 6.77 6.39
N LEU A 132 9.49 6.30 5.18
CA LEU A 132 9.18 4.95 4.70
C LEU A 132 10.45 4.11 4.54
N PHE A 133 10.51 3.00 5.28
CA PHE A 133 11.52 1.96 5.09
C PHE A 133 10.97 0.83 4.20
N ILE A 134 11.72 0.46 3.17
CA ILE A 134 11.40 -0.59 2.20
C ILE A 134 12.47 -1.68 2.26
N GLY A 135 12.10 -2.87 2.71
CA GLY A 135 12.95 -4.05 2.67
C GLY A 135 13.22 -4.50 1.23
N GLY A 136 14.34 -5.19 0.98
CA GLY A 136 14.68 -5.73 -0.33
C GLY A 136 15.17 -7.16 -0.24
N PHE A 137 14.44 -8.12 -0.83
CA PHE A 137 14.89 -9.50 -0.94
C PHE A 137 15.82 -9.68 -2.14
N GLY A 138 17.10 -9.96 -1.87
CA GLY A 138 18.13 -10.08 -2.92
C GLY A 138 18.47 -8.75 -3.61
N THR A 139 17.96 -7.63 -3.09
CA THR A 139 18.25 -6.26 -3.54
C THR A 139 18.62 -5.40 -2.33
N GLN A 140 19.05 -4.17 -2.57
CA GLN A 140 19.35 -3.23 -1.49
C GLN A 140 18.04 -2.66 -0.91
N ALA A 141 17.93 -2.56 0.42
CA ALA A 141 16.84 -1.87 1.10
C ALA A 141 16.88 -0.35 0.84
N ARG A 142 15.77 0.34 1.11
CA ARG A 142 15.65 1.79 0.93
C ARG A 142 15.05 2.42 2.18
N LEU A 143 15.56 3.59 2.55
CA LEU A 143 14.89 4.52 3.45
C LEU A 143 14.53 5.75 2.61
N LEU A 144 13.26 6.09 2.57
CA LEU A 144 12.73 7.30 1.93
C LEU A 144 12.36 8.26 3.05
N LEU A 145 12.93 9.47 3.01
CA LEU A 145 12.61 10.49 4.00
C LEU A 145 11.38 11.28 3.55
N GLY A 146 10.39 11.36 4.42
CA GLY A 146 9.19 12.17 4.23
C GLY A 146 9.54 13.66 4.17
N ARG A 147 8.66 14.44 3.54
CA ARG A 147 8.79 15.90 3.49
C ARG A 147 7.41 16.51 3.48
N ALA A 148 7.23 17.60 4.23
CA ALA A 148 6.00 18.39 4.15
C ALA A 148 5.80 18.96 2.75
N SER A 149 4.56 18.95 2.30
CA SER A 149 4.12 19.68 1.12
C SER A 149 4.35 21.18 1.35
N LYS A 150 4.84 21.89 0.33
CA LYS A 150 5.16 23.33 0.43
C LYS A 150 3.92 24.21 0.34
#